data_AF-A0A2Z3YTQ0-F1
#
_entry.id   AF-A0A2Z3YTQ0-F1
#
_cell.length_a   1.000
_cell.length_b   1.000
_cell.length_c   1.000
_cell.angle_alpha   90.00
_cell.angle_beta   90.00
_cell.angle_gamma   90.00
#
_symmetry.space_group_name_H-M   'P 1'
#
loop_
_entity.id
_entity.type
_entity.pdbx_description
1 polymer ?
#
loop_
_entity_poly.entity_id
_entity_poly.type
_entity_poly.pdbx_seq_one_letter_code
_entity_poly.pdbx_strand_id
1 'polypeptide(L)'
;MNTTPVKLPSDRLATFPWPFSGDERSFRYSVNVGEARLPQPTAAGEWGREIIAIDDDYPALIRARENVLRADPGRLAVADHMGPACWDVMLWLMTQLDADHPGTMHLERIGDGTGAGEYRWRNDLLDIDQTFVFGDDSSLPENPLLFIGRQVPEDLLLATEREGQIFLDAGLVTFANDWSVKFDVGMSFREIHGPIPRFTGEGITSRAEKFMMLMTGEKIYRRVNWTFSGIGSRRMDASLETYDRWGWEPARIVADRDWGRVQLRIELEHFVRLPVTGAHLFSIRTYMASLAEIAAVPEWAEQLADIVEELPEDIATYKGFVEWRDDAMAWLRDNTVTDSSPSTAGNN
;
A
#
# COMPACT_ATOMS: atom_id res chain seq x y z
N MET A 1 -40.54 0.65 -16.18
CA MET A 1 -39.71 0.66 -14.97
C MET A 1 -38.53 -0.24 -15.25
N ASN A 2 -37.40 0.35 -15.66
CA ASN A 2 -36.16 -0.38 -15.84
C ASN A 2 -35.49 -0.48 -14.48
N THR A 3 -35.65 -1.62 -13.81
CA THR A 3 -34.83 -1.97 -12.65
C THR A 3 -33.48 -2.43 -13.19
N THR A 4 -32.50 -1.53 -13.17
CA THR A 4 -31.10 -1.89 -13.36
C THR A 4 -30.72 -2.89 -12.25
N PRO A 5 -30.15 -4.06 -12.56
CA PRO A 5 -29.73 -5.00 -11.52
C PRO A 5 -28.63 -4.35 -10.68
N VAL A 6 -28.79 -4.38 -9.35
CA VAL A 6 -27.73 -4.04 -8.40
C VAL A 6 -26.57 -5.02 -8.68
N LYS A 7 -25.48 -4.49 -9.22
CA LYS A 7 -24.26 -5.25 -9.46
C LYS A 7 -23.63 -5.49 -8.08
N LEU A 8 -23.38 -6.76 -7.75
CA LEU A 8 -22.57 -7.13 -6.59
C LEU A 8 -21.28 -6.28 -6.57
N PRO A 9 -20.70 -5.98 -5.39
CA PRO A 9 -19.39 -5.36 -5.29
C PRO A 9 -18.44 -6.09 -6.25
N SER A 10 -17.70 -5.35 -7.08
CA SER A 10 -16.66 -5.97 -7.91
C SER A 10 -15.73 -6.82 -7.02
N ASP A 11 -15.18 -7.93 -7.51
CA ASP A 11 -14.25 -8.81 -6.76
C ASP A 11 -13.16 -8.01 -6.00
N ARG A 12 -12.78 -6.85 -6.56
CA ARG A 12 -11.88 -5.85 -5.97
C ARG A 12 -12.28 -5.28 -4.61
N LEU A 13 -13.57 -5.08 -4.33
CA LEU A 13 -14.03 -4.64 -3.00
C LEU A 13 -14.03 -5.79 -2.00
N ALA A 14 -14.22 -7.04 -2.45
CA ALA A 14 -14.22 -8.19 -1.57
C ALA A 14 -12.85 -8.44 -0.91
N THR A 15 -11.76 -8.02 -1.56
CA THR A 15 -10.39 -8.11 -1.03
C THR A 15 -9.79 -6.75 -0.63
N PHE A 16 -10.60 -5.68 -0.64
CA PHE A 16 -10.13 -4.35 -0.29
C PHE A 16 -9.76 -4.28 1.20
N PRO A 17 -8.56 -3.79 1.57
CA PRO A 17 -8.07 -3.85 2.94
C PRO A 17 -8.70 -2.77 3.83
N TRP A 18 -9.99 -2.94 4.13
CA TRP A 18 -10.75 -2.00 4.95
C TRP A 18 -10.01 -1.72 6.27
N PRO A 19 -9.74 -0.45 6.61
CA PRO A 19 -8.72 -0.11 7.59
C PRO A 19 -9.23 -0.13 9.04
N PHE A 20 -10.54 -0.32 9.24
CA PHE A 20 -11.22 -0.18 10.52
C PHE A 20 -11.76 -1.52 11.02
N SER A 21 -11.65 -1.81 12.31
CA SER A 21 -12.31 -2.98 12.91
C SER A 21 -13.83 -2.76 12.98
N GLY A 22 -14.63 -3.83 13.03
CA GLY A 22 -16.10 -3.69 12.91
C GLY A 22 -16.77 -2.80 13.97
N ASP A 23 -16.19 -2.71 15.16
CA ASP A 23 -16.65 -1.89 16.29
C ASP A 23 -16.06 -0.48 16.35
N GLU A 24 -15.06 -0.18 15.52
CA GLU A 24 -14.40 1.12 15.52
C GLU A 24 -15.32 2.21 14.95
N ARG A 25 -15.47 3.31 15.69
CA ARG A 25 -16.27 4.48 15.30
C ARG A 25 -15.52 5.82 15.46
N SER A 26 -14.35 5.80 16.07
CA SER A 26 -13.52 6.98 16.34
C SER A 26 -12.08 6.73 15.93
N PHE A 27 -11.42 7.68 15.24
CA PHE A 27 -10.01 7.55 14.89
C PHE A 27 -9.08 7.83 16.08
N ARG A 28 -8.05 6.98 16.28
CA ARG A 28 -6.92 7.29 17.16
C ARG A 28 -5.60 6.84 16.52
N TYR A 29 -4.58 7.70 16.59
CA TYR A 29 -3.22 7.24 16.29
C TYR A 29 -2.82 6.17 17.30
N SER A 30 -2.56 4.98 16.80
CA SER A 30 -2.08 3.85 17.58
C SER A 30 -0.94 3.17 16.81
N VAL A 31 -0.15 2.37 17.51
CA VAL A 31 0.76 1.43 16.85
C VAL A 31 -0.12 0.28 16.36
N ASN A 32 -0.77 0.45 15.21
CA ASN A 32 -1.68 -0.51 14.58
C ASN A 32 -0.92 -1.60 13.82
N VAL A 33 0.18 -2.08 14.41
CA VAL A 33 1.03 -3.12 13.83
C VAL A 33 0.59 -4.49 14.35
N GLY A 34 0.27 -5.38 13.43
CA GLY A 34 -0.10 -6.77 13.70
C GLY A 34 0.78 -7.76 12.95
N GLU A 35 0.68 -9.04 13.30
CA GLU A 35 1.30 -10.10 12.52
C GLU A 35 0.60 -10.22 11.15
N ALA A 36 1.37 -10.41 10.09
CA ALA A 36 0.86 -10.57 8.74
C ALA A 36 0.32 -12.00 8.50
N ARG A 37 -0.22 -12.26 7.30
CA ARG A 37 -0.83 -13.55 6.90
C ARG A 37 -2.07 -13.97 7.70
N LEU A 38 -2.64 -13.07 8.50
CA LEU A 38 -3.89 -13.30 9.21
C LEU A 38 -5.07 -12.81 8.36
N PRO A 39 -6.11 -13.62 8.10
CA PRO A 39 -7.31 -13.13 7.43
C PRO A 39 -8.00 -12.02 8.24
N GLN A 40 -8.54 -11.03 7.55
CA GLN A 40 -9.30 -9.91 8.11
C GLN A 40 -10.68 -9.87 7.44
N PRO A 41 -11.73 -10.34 8.12
CA PRO A 41 -13.08 -10.28 7.58
C PRO A 41 -13.59 -8.83 7.57
N THR A 42 -14.38 -8.50 6.55
CA THR A 42 -15.01 -7.18 6.35
C THR A 42 -16.45 -7.39 5.91
N ALA A 43 -17.23 -6.31 5.85
CA ALA A 43 -18.61 -6.36 5.33
C ALA A 43 -18.67 -6.82 3.85
N ALA A 44 -17.64 -6.54 3.05
CA ALA A 44 -17.60 -6.89 1.63
C ALA A 44 -16.90 -8.23 1.32
N GLY A 45 -16.16 -8.80 2.26
CA GLY A 45 -15.35 -10.00 2.03
C GLY A 45 -14.24 -10.20 3.06
N GLU A 46 -13.03 -10.53 2.61
CA GLU A 46 -11.87 -10.83 3.47
C GLU A 46 -10.56 -10.47 2.77
N TRP A 47 -9.57 -10.02 3.52
CA TRP A 47 -8.22 -9.74 3.00
C TRP A 47 -7.11 -10.22 3.95
N GLY A 48 -5.85 -10.17 3.48
CA GLY A 48 -4.68 -10.28 4.36
C GLY A 48 -4.10 -11.69 4.59
N ARG A 49 -4.46 -12.69 3.77
CA ARG A 49 -3.82 -14.02 3.83
C ARG A 49 -2.41 -14.03 3.22
N GLU A 50 -2.23 -13.22 2.19
CA GLU A 50 -1.01 -13.13 1.39
C GLU A 50 -0.15 -11.95 1.85
N ILE A 51 1.16 -12.03 1.60
CA ILE A 51 2.07 -10.90 1.76
C ILE A 51 2.08 -10.03 0.52
N ILE A 52 2.16 -10.66 -0.66
CA ILE A 52 2.09 -10.01 -1.96
C ILE A 52 0.84 -10.52 -2.66
N ALA A 53 -0.17 -9.67 -2.74
CA ALA A 53 -1.44 -10.03 -3.37
C ALA A 53 -1.35 -9.87 -4.89
N ILE A 54 -1.64 -10.95 -5.62
CA ILE A 54 -1.78 -10.94 -7.08
C ILE A 54 -3.27 -10.96 -7.41
N ASP A 55 -3.83 -9.77 -7.59
CA ASP A 55 -5.24 -9.55 -7.88
C ASP A 55 -5.48 -9.15 -9.34
N ASP A 56 -6.73 -8.92 -9.72
CA ASP A 56 -7.12 -8.52 -11.08
C ASP A 56 -6.49 -7.18 -11.52
N ASP A 57 -6.08 -6.33 -10.58
CA ASP A 57 -5.41 -5.06 -10.88
C ASP A 57 -3.92 -5.26 -11.21
N TYR A 58 -3.33 -6.42 -10.92
CA TYR A 58 -1.89 -6.69 -11.07
C TYR A 58 -1.32 -6.29 -12.45
N PRO A 59 -1.87 -6.73 -13.60
CA PRO A 59 -1.31 -6.34 -14.91
C PRO A 59 -1.40 -4.83 -15.18
N ALA A 60 -2.42 -4.16 -14.65
CA ALA A 60 -2.60 -2.72 -14.80
C ALA A 60 -1.60 -1.94 -13.94
N LEU A 61 -1.35 -2.41 -12.71
CA LEU A 61 -0.39 -1.82 -11.77
C LEU A 61 1.04 -1.95 -12.29
N ILE A 62 1.43 -3.14 -12.77
CA ILE A 62 2.77 -3.34 -13.34
C ILE A 62 3.00 -2.42 -14.54
N ARG A 63 1.99 -2.26 -15.42
CA ARG A 63 2.05 -1.32 -16.54
C ARG A 63 2.13 0.15 -16.09
N ALA A 64 1.39 0.52 -15.06
CA ALA A 64 1.43 1.87 -14.49
C ALA A 64 2.82 2.18 -13.92
N ARG A 65 3.40 1.26 -13.15
CA ARG A 65 4.76 1.34 -12.60
C ARG A 65 5.80 1.50 -13.71
N GLU A 66 5.71 0.67 -14.75
CA GLU A 66 6.59 0.76 -15.93
C GLU A 66 6.50 2.13 -16.62
N ASN A 67 5.29 2.70 -16.77
CA ASN A 67 5.12 4.03 -17.35
C ASN A 67 5.76 5.13 -16.50
N VAL A 68 5.65 5.04 -15.17
CA VAL A 68 6.31 5.96 -14.24
C VAL A 68 7.83 5.83 -14.36
N LEU A 69 8.38 4.61 -14.32
CA LEU A 69 9.83 4.37 -14.41
C LEU A 69 10.42 4.81 -15.75
N ARG A 70 9.68 4.65 -16.86
CA ARG A 70 10.11 5.16 -18.17
C ARG A 70 10.17 6.68 -18.20
N ALA A 71 9.20 7.35 -17.56
CA ALA A 71 9.16 8.81 -17.50
C ALA A 71 10.20 9.38 -16.52
N ASP A 72 10.47 8.65 -15.44
CA ASP A 72 11.33 9.07 -14.35
C ASP A 72 12.08 7.87 -13.72
N PRO A 73 13.23 7.47 -14.27
CA PRO A 73 14.02 6.37 -13.72
C PRO A 73 14.51 6.62 -12.29
N GLY A 74 14.57 7.88 -11.86
CA GLY A 74 15.00 8.26 -10.51
C GLY A 74 13.98 7.90 -9.41
N ARG A 75 12.84 7.29 -9.76
CA ARG A 75 11.96 6.62 -8.79
C ARG A 75 12.60 5.38 -8.15
N LEU A 76 13.68 4.88 -8.74
CA LEU A 76 14.65 4.03 -8.08
C LEU A 76 15.77 4.91 -7.50
N ALA A 77 15.97 4.84 -6.19
CA ALA A 77 17.10 5.47 -5.50
C ALA A 77 17.74 4.43 -4.59
N VAL A 78 19.05 4.19 -4.74
CA VAL A 78 19.78 3.12 -4.02
C VAL A 78 21.15 3.67 -3.63
N ALA A 79 21.44 3.70 -2.33
CA ALA A 79 22.78 4.05 -1.83
C ALA A 79 23.81 2.95 -2.17
N ASP A 80 25.07 3.34 -2.36
CA ASP A 80 26.13 2.44 -2.85
C ASP A 80 26.29 1.14 -2.03
N HIS A 81 26.06 1.19 -0.71
CA HIS A 81 26.18 0.02 0.17
C HIS A 81 24.99 -0.95 0.13
N MET A 82 23.91 -0.61 -0.57
CA MET A 82 22.64 -1.35 -0.52
C MET A 82 22.54 -2.53 -1.50
N GLY A 83 23.55 -2.77 -2.33
CA GLY A 83 23.58 -3.91 -3.26
C GLY A 83 23.17 -5.25 -2.63
N PRO A 84 23.80 -5.68 -1.52
CA PRO A 84 23.42 -6.92 -0.83
C PRO A 84 21.95 -6.96 -0.38
N ALA A 85 21.41 -5.85 0.13
CA ALA A 85 20.02 -5.78 0.58
C ALA A 85 19.03 -5.83 -0.59
N CYS A 86 19.41 -5.28 -1.75
CA CYS A 86 18.63 -5.38 -3.00
C CYS A 86 18.54 -6.84 -3.47
N TRP A 87 19.63 -7.60 -3.38
CA TRP A 87 19.64 -9.04 -3.68
C TRP A 87 18.76 -9.83 -2.69
N ASP A 88 18.92 -9.55 -1.40
CA ASP A 88 18.18 -10.21 -0.31
C ASP A 88 16.67 -10.03 -0.46
N VAL A 89 16.20 -8.79 -0.68
CA VAL A 89 14.77 -8.52 -0.91
C VAL A 89 14.25 -9.20 -2.17
N MET A 90 15.03 -9.22 -3.26
CA MET A 90 14.60 -9.86 -4.50
C MET A 90 14.35 -11.35 -4.27
N LEU A 91 15.33 -12.07 -3.70
CA LEU A 91 15.20 -13.49 -3.45
C LEU A 91 14.09 -13.79 -2.43
N TRP A 92 13.96 -12.95 -1.40
CA TRP A 92 12.89 -13.07 -0.41
C TRP A 92 11.51 -12.92 -1.04
N LEU A 93 11.29 -11.89 -1.87
CA LEU A 93 10.02 -11.66 -2.58
C LEU A 93 9.70 -12.79 -3.56
N MET A 94 10.68 -13.26 -4.34
CA MET A 94 10.48 -14.42 -5.23
C MET A 94 10.06 -15.67 -4.45
N THR A 95 10.65 -15.89 -3.27
CA THR A 95 10.27 -17.00 -2.39
C THR A 95 8.83 -16.86 -1.87
N GLN A 96 8.40 -15.63 -1.51
CA GLN A 96 7.02 -15.40 -1.09
C GLN A 96 6.04 -15.61 -2.25
N LEU A 97 6.37 -15.09 -3.44
CA LEU A 97 5.54 -15.22 -4.64
C LEU A 97 5.40 -16.68 -5.09
N ASP A 98 6.48 -17.46 -5.09
CA ASP A 98 6.46 -18.90 -5.41
C ASP A 98 5.57 -19.68 -4.42
N ALA A 99 5.69 -19.37 -3.12
CA ALA A 99 4.90 -20.04 -2.09
C ALA A 99 3.41 -19.66 -2.12
N ASP A 100 3.09 -18.39 -2.34
CA ASP A 100 1.71 -17.88 -2.31
C ASP A 100 1.00 -18.07 -3.67
N HIS A 101 1.75 -18.10 -4.78
CA HIS A 101 1.22 -18.18 -6.16
C HIS A 101 1.91 -19.26 -7.03
N PRO A 102 2.00 -20.54 -6.59
CA PRO A 102 2.78 -21.58 -7.26
C PRO A 102 2.27 -22.00 -8.65
N GLY A 103 1.07 -21.53 -9.03
CA GLY A 103 0.50 -21.78 -10.35
C GLY A 103 1.07 -20.87 -11.45
N THR A 104 1.69 -19.75 -11.10
CA THR A 104 2.11 -18.70 -12.03
C THR A 104 3.48 -18.10 -11.73
N MET A 105 4.00 -18.28 -10.51
CA MET A 105 5.28 -17.79 -10.04
C MET A 105 6.14 -18.97 -9.62
N HIS A 106 7.37 -19.05 -10.12
CA HIS A 106 8.23 -20.22 -9.91
C HIS A 106 9.66 -19.80 -9.58
N LEU A 107 10.17 -20.21 -8.42
CA LEU A 107 11.56 -20.04 -8.04
C LEU A 107 12.23 -21.41 -7.87
N GLU A 108 13.18 -21.72 -8.75
CA GLU A 108 13.96 -22.96 -8.70
C GLU A 108 15.43 -22.65 -8.40
N ARG A 109 16.04 -23.35 -7.45
CA ARG A 109 17.50 -23.34 -7.29
C ARG A 109 18.11 -24.40 -8.20
N ILE A 110 18.92 -23.98 -9.16
CA ILE A 110 19.56 -24.84 -10.15
C ILE A 110 21.06 -24.91 -9.85
N GLY A 111 21.60 -26.06 -9.43
CA GLY A 111 23.03 -26.20 -9.10
C GLY A 111 23.32 -27.15 -7.93
N ASP A 112 24.61 -27.35 -7.61
CA ASP A 112 25.07 -28.40 -6.68
C ASP A 112 24.91 -28.08 -5.18
N GLY A 113 24.28 -26.96 -4.84
CA GLY A 113 24.00 -26.55 -3.46
C GLY A 113 25.16 -25.86 -2.74
N THR A 114 26.32 -25.67 -3.38
CA THR A 114 27.45 -24.93 -2.80
C THR A 114 27.47 -23.46 -3.25
N GLY A 115 27.96 -22.54 -2.40
CA GLY A 115 28.02 -21.10 -2.70
C GLY A 115 26.68 -20.34 -2.59
N ALA A 116 26.65 -19.12 -3.14
CA ALA A 116 25.50 -18.19 -3.10
C ALA A 116 24.23 -18.74 -3.81
N GLY A 117 24.42 -19.69 -4.74
CA GLY A 117 23.36 -20.39 -5.47
C GLY A 117 23.00 -19.73 -6.79
N GLU A 118 22.84 -20.55 -7.83
CA GLU A 118 22.23 -20.18 -9.10
C GLU A 118 20.73 -20.52 -9.04
N TYR A 119 19.91 -19.63 -9.58
CA TYR A 119 18.46 -19.69 -9.50
C TYR A 119 17.85 -19.46 -10.89
N ARG A 120 16.68 -20.05 -11.11
CA ARG A 120 15.79 -19.74 -12.23
C ARG A 120 14.48 -19.21 -11.65
N TRP A 121 14.14 -17.98 -12.03
CA TRP A 121 12.88 -17.34 -11.71
C TRP A 121 12.00 -17.30 -12.95
N ARG A 122 10.74 -17.72 -12.81
CA ARG A 122 9.72 -17.57 -13.84
C ARG A 122 8.49 -16.87 -13.29
N ASN A 123 7.99 -15.89 -14.04
CA ASN A 123 6.72 -15.22 -13.81
C ASN A 123 5.89 -15.36 -15.08
N ASP A 124 4.96 -16.30 -15.07
CA ASP A 124 4.16 -16.68 -16.24
C ASP A 124 3.18 -15.56 -16.64
N LEU A 125 2.80 -14.68 -15.71
CA LEU A 125 1.90 -13.55 -15.96
C LEU A 125 2.55 -12.42 -16.75
N LEU A 126 3.88 -12.30 -16.64
CA LEU A 126 4.68 -11.26 -17.30
C LEU A 126 5.60 -11.80 -18.40
N ASP A 127 5.55 -13.10 -18.68
CA ASP A 127 6.43 -13.79 -19.66
C ASP A 127 7.92 -13.59 -19.35
N ILE A 128 8.28 -13.75 -18.07
CA ILE A 128 9.66 -13.63 -17.58
C ILE A 128 10.20 -15.03 -17.27
N ASP A 129 11.39 -15.33 -17.80
CA ASP A 129 12.19 -16.52 -17.48
C ASP A 129 13.65 -16.09 -17.37
N GLN A 130 14.14 -15.95 -16.14
CA GLN A 130 15.45 -15.40 -15.82
C GLN A 130 16.27 -16.37 -14.97
N THR A 131 17.45 -16.73 -15.46
CA THR A 131 18.48 -17.39 -14.65
C THR A 131 19.46 -16.36 -14.12
N PHE A 132 19.80 -16.45 -12.84
CA PHE A 132 20.76 -15.55 -12.20
C PHE A 132 21.58 -16.27 -11.12
N VAL A 133 22.72 -15.70 -10.77
CA VAL A 133 23.56 -16.13 -9.65
C VAL A 133 23.40 -15.11 -8.53
N PHE A 134 22.96 -15.56 -7.35
CA PHE A 134 22.67 -14.65 -6.24
C PHE A 134 23.92 -13.86 -5.82
N GLY A 135 23.81 -12.53 -5.84
CA GLY A 135 24.91 -11.62 -5.50
C GLY A 135 25.88 -11.31 -6.64
N ASP A 136 25.67 -11.84 -7.85
CA ASP A 136 26.45 -11.50 -9.03
C ASP A 136 25.65 -10.56 -9.94
N ASP A 137 25.96 -9.26 -9.86
CA ASP A 137 25.31 -8.22 -10.66
C ASP A 137 25.43 -8.43 -12.18
N SER A 138 26.42 -9.19 -12.65
CA SER A 138 26.57 -9.49 -14.07
C SER A 138 25.58 -10.55 -14.59
N SER A 139 24.89 -11.25 -13.69
CA SER A 139 23.92 -12.29 -14.00
C SER A 139 22.47 -11.78 -14.09
N LEU A 140 22.23 -10.51 -13.76
CA LEU A 140 20.95 -9.83 -13.94
C LEU A 140 21.08 -8.69 -14.96
N PRO A 141 20.00 -8.39 -15.71
CA PRO A 141 20.01 -7.31 -16.70
C PRO A 141 20.00 -5.89 -16.09
N GLU A 142 19.58 -5.78 -14.83
CA GLU A 142 19.38 -4.51 -14.13
C GLU A 142 19.57 -4.69 -12.61
N ASN A 143 19.47 -3.60 -11.85
CA ASN A 143 19.55 -3.64 -10.38
C ASN A 143 18.51 -4.62 -9.80
N PRO A 144 18.85 -5.47 -8.80
CA PRO A 144 17.93 -6.47 -8.25
C PRO A 144 16.62 -5.89 -7.70
N LEU A 145 16.68 -4.72 -7.03
CA LEU A 145 15.49 -4.05 -6.49
C LEU A 145 14.58 -3.56 -7.63
N LEU A 146 15.15 -3.07 -8.72
CA LEU A 146 14.41 -2.69 -9.91
C LEU A 146 13.78 -3.91 -10.59
N PHE A 147 14.56 -4.98 -10.76
CA PHE A 147 14.13 -6.22 -11.44
C PHE A 147 12.89 -6.82 -10.77
N ILE A 148 12.93 -7.03 -9.45
CA ILE A 148 11.76 -7.57 -8.71
C ILE A 148 10.66 -6.53 -8.53
N GLY A 149 11.04 -5.28 -8.32
CA GLY A 149 10.09 -4.20 -8.09
C GLY A 149 9.21 -3.91 -9.31
N ARG A 150 9.65 -4.23 -10.53
CA ARG A 150 8.83 -4.22 -11.75
C ARG A 150 7.86 -5.39 -11.86
N GLN A 151 7.86 -6.31 -10.91
CA GLN A 151 7.05 -7.53 -10.92
C GLN A 151 6.14 -7.63 -9.70
N VAL A 152 6.23 -6.70 -8.74
CA VAL A 152 5.34 -6.64 -7.57
C VAL A 152 4.52 -5.34 -7.60
N PRO A 153 3.26 -5.36 -7.14
CA PRO A 153 2.43 -4.16 -7.10
C PRO A 153 2.88 -3.14 -6.03
N GLU A 154 3.59 -3.59 -5.00
CA GLU A 154 4.11 -2.78 -3.90
C GLU A 154 5.20 -1.79 -4.33
N ASP A 155 5.19 -0.60 -3.73
CA ASP A 155 6.42 0.18 -3.61
C ASP A 155 7.32 -0.45 -2.53
N LEU A 156 8.63 -0.46 -2.78
CA LEU A 156 9.59 -1.18 -1.95
C LEU A 156 10.60 -0.20 -1.35
N LEU A 157 10.76 -0.21 -0.04
CA LEU A 157 11.73 0.59 0.68
C LEU A 157 12.63 -0.32 1.51
N LEU A 158 13.93 -0.06 1.48
CA LEU A 158 14.93 -0.77 2.27
C LEU A 158 15.62 0.21 3.22
N ALA A 159 15.56 -0.13 4.50
CA ALA A 159 16.18 0.66 5.55
C ALA A 159 17.25 -0.15 6.29
N THR A 160 18.30 0.54 6.74
CA THR A 160 19.37 -0.07 7.53
C THR A 160 19.49 0.59 8.89
N GLU A 161 20.10 -0.13 9.83
CA GLU A 161 20.43 0.41 11.13
C GLU A 161 21.89 0.85 11.18
N ARG A 162 22.11 2.12 11.53
CA ARG A 162 23.44 2.65 11.85
C ARG A 162 23.33 3.61 13.02
N GLU A 163 24.31 3.58 13.92
CA GLU A 163 24.40 4.51 15.06
C GLU A 163 23.13 4.55 15.95
N GLY A 164 22.42 3.41 16.05
CA GLY A 164 21.20 3.29 16.87
C GLY A 164 19.96 3.99 16.28
N GLN A 165 19.97 4.25 14.97
CA GLN A 165 18.85 4.81 14.21
C GLN A 165 18.60 4.00 12.95
N ILE A 166 17.37 4.10 12.43
CA ILE A 166 16.98 3.50 11.14
C ILE A 166 17.08 4.57 10.06
N PHE A 167 17.64 4.23 8.91
CA PHE A 167 17.77 5.11 7.75
C PHE A 167 17.22 4.45 6.50
N LEU A 168 16.46 5.22 5.72
CA LEU A 168 16.02 4.78 4.39
C LEU A 168 17.19 4.93 3.42
N ASP A 169 17.76 3.82 2.94
CA ASP A 169 18.95 3.87 2.09
C ASP A 169 18.70 3.37 0.66
N ALA A 170 17.57 2.71 0.41
CA ALA A 170 17.14 2.39 -0.94
C ALA A 170 15.62 2.34 -1.05
N GLY A 171 15.10 2.61 -2.24
CA GLY A 171 13.69 2.44 -2.54
C GLY A 171 13.37 2.46 -4.03
N LEU A 172 12.31 1.73 -4.40
CA LEU A 172 11.63 1.82 -5.68
C LEU A 172 10.19 2.27 -5.40
N VAL A 173 9.91 3.55 -5.64
CA VAL A 173 8.64 4.16 -5.28
C VAL A 173 8.02 4.87 -6.47
N THR A 174 6.93 4.30 -6.99
CA THR A 174 6.24 4.83 -8.18
C THR A 174 4.81 5.28 -7.88
N PHE A 175 4.25 4.90 -6.74
CA PHE A 175 2.88 5.21 -6.33
C PHE A 175 2.84 6.07 -5.06
N ALA A 176 3.85 6.91 -4.83
CA ALA A 176 3.88 7.83 -3.69
C ALA A 176 2.64 8.75 -3.64
N ASN A 177 2.33 9.25 -2.45
CA ASN A 177 1.23 10.17 -2.19
C ASN A 177 1.72 11.39 -1.42
N ASP A 178 2.07 12.44 -2.17
CA ASP A 178 2.56 13.74 -1.67
C ASP A 178 3.92 13.68 -0.95
N TRP A 179 4.78 12.74 -1.36
CA TRP A 179 6.19 12.66 -0.95
C TRP A 179 7.08 12.13 -2.08
N SER A 180 8.40 12.09 -1.87
CA SER A 180 9.38 11.66 -2.87
C SER A 180 10.50 10.82 -2.25
N VAL A 181 10.71 9.61 -2.79
CA VAL A 181 11.85 8.76 -2.42
C VAL A 181 13.20 9.41 -2.70
N LYS A 182 13.26 10.32 -3.69
CA LYS A 182 14.50 11.05 -4.04
C LYS A 182 14.90 12.05 -2.97
N PHE A 183 13.91 12.58 -2.24
CA PHE A 183 14.16 13.48 -1.13
C PHE A 183 14.56 12.70 0.12
N ASP A 184 13.96 11.52 0.31
CA ASP A 184 14.01 10.81 1.59
C ASP A 184 15.16 9.80 1.70
N VAL A 185 15.69 9.28 0.59
CA VAL A 185 16.85 8.35 0.64
C VAL A 185 18.07 9.06 1.24
N GLY A 186 18.63 8.44 2.28
CA GLY A 186 19.72 8.95 3.12
C GLY A 186 19.23 9.53 4.46
N MET A 187 17.94 9.82 4.61
CA MET A 187 17.36 10.36 5.84
C MET A 187 17.07 9.27 6.87
N SER A 188 17.14 9.65 8.15
CA SER A 188 16.72 8.82 9.28
C SER A 188 15.20 8.72 9.38
N PHE A 189 14.73 7.69 10.07
CA PHE A 189 13.31 7.48 10.38
C PHE A 189 12.68 8.74 11.01
N ARG A 190 13.42 9.45 11.86
CA ARG A 190 12.94 10.67 12.52
C ARG A 190 12.87 11.86 11.57
N GLU A 191 13.82 12.01 10.66
CA GLU A 191 13.84 13.09 9.68
C GLU A 191 12.67 12.95 8.69
N ILE A 192 12.46 11.75 8.14
CA ILE A 192 11.37 11.45 7.20
C ILE A 192 10.00 11.73 7.86
N HIS A 193 9.83 11.36 9.13
CA HIS A 193 8.55 11.52 9.84
C HIS A 193 8.40 12.88 10.55
N GLY A 194 9.38 13.78 10.43
CA GLY A 194 9.34 15.12 11.04
C GLY A 194 8.10 15.96 10.68
N PRO A 195 7.59 15.92 9.44
CA PRO A 195 6.40 16.69 9.04
C PRO A 195 5.06 16.22 9.63
N ILE A 196 4.98 15.02 10.22
CA ILE A 196 3.70 14.43 10.66
C ILE A 196 3.25 15.02 12.01
N PRO A 197 2.09 15.70 12.09
CA PRO A 197 1.61 16.28 13.34
C PRO A 197 1.38 15.23 14.42
N ARG A 198 1.62 15.60 15.69
CA ARG A 198 1.48 14.75 16.90
C ARG A 198 2.36 13.49 16.95
N PHE A 199 2.95 13.07 15.83
CA PHE A 199 3.71 11.83 15.72
C PHE A 199 5.03 11.87 16.52
N THR A 200 5.74 13.01 16.49
CA THR A 200 6.98 13.23 17.23
C THR A 200 6.74 13.60 18.70
N GLY A 201 5.73 14.42 18.98
CA GLY A 201 5.42 14.94 20.32
C GLY A 201 4.86 13.91 21.31
N GLU A 202 4.21 12.85 20.82
CA GLU A 202 3.57 11.81 21.65
C GLU A 202 4.43 10.55 21.83
N GLY A 203 5.69 10.60 21.38
CA GLY A 203 6.65 9.49 21.46
C GLY A 203 6.30 8.29 20.58
N ILE A 204 5.37 8.45 19.62
CA ILE A 204 4.95 7.40 18.70
C ILE A 204 6.11 7.03 17.78
N THR A 205 6.80 8.02 17.20
CA THR A 205 7.99 7.81 16.35
C THR A 205 9.04 6.96 17.04
N SER A 206 9.40 7.31 18.28
CA SER A 206 10.44 6.58 19.03
C SER A 206 10.02 5.15 19.38
N ARG A 207 8.73 4.91 19.66
CA ARG A 207 8.20 3.56 19.91
C ARG A 207 8.20 2.72 18.63
N ALA A 208 7.81 3.31 17.50
CA ALA A 208 7.80 2.64 16.19
C ALA A 208 9.22 2.29 15.73
N GLU A 209 10.17 3.22 15.83
CA GLU A 209 11.57 2.99 15.51
C GLU A 209 12.17 1.87 16.38
N LYS A 210 11.92 1.92 17.70
CA LYS A 210 12.37 0.86 18.61
C LYS A 210 11.73 -0.49 18.30
N PHE A 211 10.45 -0.51 17.93
CA PHE A 211 9.78 -1.74 17.50
C PHE A 211 10.48 -2.33 16.28
N MET A 212 10.75 -1.52 15.24
CA MET A 212 11.45 -1.97 14.05
C MET A 212 12.83 -2.53 14.40
N MET A 213 13.62 -1.84 15.24
CA MET A 213 14.94 -2.33 15.67
C MET A 213 14.90 -3.67 16.44
N LEU A 214 13.75 -4.03 17.04
CA LEU A 214 13.57 -5.28 17.77
C LEU A 214 12.99 -6.42 16.91
N MET A 215 12.62 -6.15 15.65
CA MET A 215 12.09 -7.18 14.76
C MET A 215 13.14 -8.24 14.46
N THR A 216 12.72 -9.50 14.51
CA THR A 216 13.50 -10.66 14.06
C THR A 216 13.01 -11.14 12.70
N GLY A 217 13.81 -11.92 11.98
CA GLY A 217 13.44 -12.47 10.67
C GLY A 217 12.36 -13.57 10.71
N GLU A 218 11.86 -13.94 11.89
CA GLU A 218 10.87 -15.03 12.06
C GLU A 218 9.44 -14.58 11.78
N LYS A 219 9.15 -13.29 12.00
CA LYS A 219 7.80 -12.74 11.89
C LYS A 219 7.75 -11.63 10.86
N ILE A 220 6.67 -11.63 10.10
CA ILE A 220 6.30 -10.54 9.22
C ILE A 220 5.21 -9.75 9.91
N TYR A 221 5.37 -8.44 9.96
CA TYR A 221 4.38 -7.55 10.52
C TYR A 221 3.72 -6.74 9.41
N ARG A 222 2.55 -6.19 9.70
CA ARG A 222 1.86 -5.28 8.82
C ARG A 222 1.07 -4.23 9.57
N ARG A 223 0.74 -3.15 8.88
CA ARG A 223 -0.28 -2.19 9.30
C ARG A 223 -1.04 -1.66 8.09
N VAL A 224 -2.12 -0.95 8.37
CA VAL A 224 -2.89 -0.24 7.34
C VAL A 224 -2.81 1.25 7.63
N ASN A 225 -2.38 2.02 6.64
CA ASN A 225 -2.47 3.48 6.62
C ASN A 225 -3.55 3.88 5.62
N TRP A 226 -4.24 4.99 5.87
CA TRP A 226 -5.29 5.46 4.96
C TRP A 226 -5.33 6.98 4.89
N THR A 227 -5.77 7.50 3.76
CA THR A 227 -6.05 8.92 3.54
C THR A 227 -7.10 9.05 2.44
N PHE A 228 -7.62 10.26 2.24
CA PHE A 228 -8.30 10.55 0.98
C PHE A 228 -7.28 11.05 -0.03
N SER A 229 -7.27 10.44 -1.22
CA SER A 229 -6.66 11.10 -2.36
C SER A 229 -7.68 12.11 -2.88
N GLY A 230 -7.32 13.38 -2.87
CA GLY A 230 -8.12 14.45 -3.48
C GLY A 230 -8.11 14.39 -5.03
N ILE A 231 -7.71 13.26 -5.60
CA ILE A 231 -7.68 13.02 -7.04
C ILE A 231 -8.96 12.26 -7.40
N GLY A 232 -9.70 12.74 -8.39
CA GLY A 232 -11.03 12.20 -8.74
C GLY A 232 -10.95 10.93 -9.58
N SER A 233 -9.84 10.20 -9.49
CA SER A 233 -9.49 9.01 -10.28
C SER A 233 -8.54 8.13 -9.50
N ARG A 234 -8.39 6.86 -9.90
CA ARG A 234 -7.45 5.89 -9.28
C ARG A 234 -6.00 6.13 -9.70
N ARG A 235 -5.55 7.39 -9.68
CA ARG A 235 -4.17 7.73 -10.02
C ARG A 235 -3.25 7.21 -8.91
N MET A 236 -2.43 6.21 -9.24
CA MET A 236 -1.52 5.62 -8.27
C MET A 236 -0.33 6.54 -7.93
N ASP A 237 0.25 7.19 -8.95
CA ASP A 237 1.34 8.16 -8.79
C ASP A 237 0.79 9.57 -8.49
N ALA A 238 0.79 9.93 -7.21
CA ALA A 238 0.48 11.26 -6.71
C ALA A 238 1.72 11.85 -6.00
N SER A 239 2.90 11.63 -6.57
CA SER A 239 4.16 12.06 -5.99
C SER A 239 4.44 13.56 -6.20
N LEU A 240 5.40 14.10 -5.44
CA LEU A 240 5.84 15.50 -5.59
C LEU A 240 6.44 15.80 -6.97
N GLU A 241 7.06 14.81 -7.62
CA GLU A 241 7.63 14.96 -8.98
C GLU A 241 6.57 15.23 -10.05
N THR A 242 5.30 14.94 -9.78
CA THR A 242 4.19 15.12 -10.73
C THR A 242 3.09 16.03 -10.22
N TYR A 243 3.38 16.84 -9.18
CA TYR A 243 2.41 17.73 -8.55
C TYR A 243 1.70 18.67 -9.54
N ASP A 244 2.39 19.11 -10.60
CA ASP A 244 1.82 19.90 -11.70
C ASP A 244 0.64 19.20 -12.40
N ARG A 245 0.58 17.87 -12.37
CA ARG A 245 -0.43 17.05 -13.05
C ARG A 245 -1.65 16.73 -12.21
N TRP A 246 -1.55 16.81 -10.87
CA TRP A 246 -2.60 16.35 -9.96
C TRP A 246 -2.94 17.34 -8.84
N GLY A 247 -2.03 18.25 -8.45
CA GLY A 247 -2.21 19.14 -7.30
C GLY A 247 -3.40 20.10 -7.39
N TRP A 248 -3.94 20.32 -8.60
CA TRP A 248 -5.14 21.12 -8.83
C TRP A 248 -6.45 20.32 -8.70
N GLU A 249 -6.40 18.98 -8.75
CA GLU A 249 -7.61 18.14 -8.74
C GLU A 249 -8.44 18.26 -7.44
N PRO A 250 -7.83 18.31 -6.23
CA PRO A 250 -8.60 18.41 -4.99
C PRO A 250 -9.50 19.65 -4.96
N ALA A 251 -8.95 20.81 -5.33
CA ALA A 251 -9.71 22.06 -5.38
C ALA A 251 -10.89 21.99 -6.37
N ARG A 252 -10.73 21.26 -7.48
CA ARG A 252 -11.80 21.07 -8.46
C ARG A 252 -12.92 20.16 -7.93
N ILE A 253 -12.58 19.04 -7.28
CA ILE A 253 -13.58 18.15 -6.69
C ILE A 253 -14.43 18.91 -5.67
N VAL A 254 -13.78 19.72 -4.83
CA VAL A 254 -14.46 20.56 -3.83
C VAL A 254 -15.37 21.58 -4.49
N ALA A 255 -14.89 22.29 -5.51
CA ALA A 255 -15.68 23.30 -6.23
C ALA A 255 -16.91 22.69 -6.93
N ASP A 256 -16.75 21.51 -7.52
CA ASP A 256 -17.81 20.80 -8.25
C ASP A 256 -18.73 19.99 -7.30
N ARG A 257 -18.38 19.88 -6.00
CA ARG A 257 -19.02 18.99 -5.01
C ARG A 257 -19.14 17.54 -5.51
N ASP A 258 -18.13 17.07 -6.23
CA ASP A 258 -18.10 15.76 -6.90
C ASP A 258 -17.60 14.66 -5.94
N TRP A 259 -18.27 14.55 -4.79
CA TRP A 259 -17.81 13.73 -3.66
C TRP A 259 -17.69 12.26 -4.00
N GLY A 260 -18.57 11.73 -4.86
CA GLY A 260 -18.54 10.33 -5.27
C GLY A 260 -17.23 9.89 -5.95
N ARG A 261 -16.44 10.83 -6.47
CA ARG A 261 -15.13 10.55 -7.09
C ARG A 261 -13.95 10.66 -6.14
N VAL A 262 -14.12 11.20 -4.93
CA VAL A 262 -13.08 11.19 -3.89
C VAL A 262 -12.64 9.75 -3.67
N GLN A 263 -11.33 9.49 -3.69
CA GLN A 263 -10.81 8.14 -3.48
C GLN A 263 -10.36 7.98 -2.03
N LEU A 264 -10.87 6.98 -1.33
CA LEU A 264 -10.19 6.43 -0.17
C LEU A 264 -8.95 5.67 -0.67
N ARG A 265 -7.78 6.18 -0.30
CA ARG A 265 -6.49 5.57 -0.58
C ARG A 265 -6.02 4.82 0.67
N ILE A 266 -5.74 3.54 0.50
CA ILE A 266 -5.23 2.67 1.55
C ILE A 266 -3.85 2.17 1.18
N GLU A 267 -2.95 2.20 2.14
CA GLU A 267 -1.61 1.64 2.07
C GLU A 267 -1.55 0.46 3.04
N LEU A 268 -1.55 -0.75 2.48
CA LEU A 268 -1.23 -1.97 3.22
C LEU A 268 0.28 -2.10 3.26
N GLU A 269 0.83 -1.94 4.45
CA GLU A 269 2.26 -1.86 4.65
C GLU A 269 2.77 -3.10 5.35
N HIS A 270 3.81 -3.75 4.82
CA HIS A 270 4.50 -4.85 5.49
C HIS A 270 5.88 -4.46 5.97
N PHE A 271 6.25 -4.93 7.16
CA PHE A 271 7.56 -4.78 7.76
C PHE A 271 8.21 -6.16 7.91
N VAL A 272 9.39 -6.30 7.31
CA VAL A 272 10.14 -7.56 7.28
C VAL A 272 11.59 -7.28 7.62
N ARG A 273 12.15 -8.06 8.54
CA ARG A 273 13.60 -8.13 8.74
C ARG A 273 14.16 -9.15 7.75
N LEU A 274 14.92 -8.70 6.76
CA LEU A 274 15.41 -9.56 5.69
C LEU A 274 16.42 -10.60 6.23
N PRO A 275 16.34 -11.86 5.76
CA PRO A 275 17.03 -12.98 6.42
C PRO A 275 18.55 -13.01 6.20
N VAL A 276 19.07 -12.45 5.10
CA VAL A 276 20.51 -12.52 4.79
C VAL A 276 21.26 -11.32 5.35
N THR A 277 20.74 -10.13 5.11
CA THR A 277 21.40 -8.85 5.42
C THR A 277 20.94 -8.23 6.72
N GLY A 278 19.76 -8.61 7.21
CA GLY A 278 19.10 -7.92 8.31
C GLY A 278 18.65 -6.50 7.95
N ALA A 279 18.63 -6.10 6.67
CA ALA A 279 17.98 -4.85 6.31
C ALA A 279 16.46 -4.95 6.58
N HIS A 280 15.82 -3.82 6.85
CA HIS A 280 14.37 -3.74 6.97
C HIS A 280 13.76 -3.51 5.60
N LEU A 281 12.90 -4.42 5.14
CA LEU A 281 11.98 -4.17 4.05
C LEU A 281 10.72 -3.53 4.63
N PHE A 282 10.36 -2.39 4.05
CA PHE A 282 9.06 -1.76 4.18
C PHE A 282 8.40 -1.75 2.80
N SER A 283 7.39 -2.61 2.59
CA SER A 283 6.64 -2.66 1.34
C SER A 283 5.29 -1.99 1.50
N ILE A 284 4.84 -1.28 0.46
CA ILE A 284 3.61 -0.48 0.48
C ILE A 284 2.73 -0.88 -0.70
N ARG A 285 1.67 -1.65 -0.46
CA ARG A 285 0.63 -1.94 -1.45
C ARG A 285 -0.45 -0.88 -1.38
N THR A 286 -0.63 -0.14 -2.47
CA THR A 286 -1.68 0.90 -2.56
C THR A 286 -2.98 0.36 -3.14
N TYR A 287 -4.09 0.58 -2.45
CA TYR A 287 -5.46 0.33 -2.90
C TYR A 287 -6.25 1.63 -2.97
N MET A 288 -7.22 1.70 -3.89
CA MET A 288 -8.11 2.86 -4.02
C MET A 288 -9.55 2.44 -4.28
N ALA A 289 -10.49 3.01 -3.52
CA ALA A 289 -11.92 2.90 -3.75
C ALA A 289 -12.55 4.29 -3.71
N SER A 290 -13.42 4.59 -4.68
CA SER A 290 -14.16 5.85 -4.68
C SER A 290 -15.23 5.87 -3.58
N LEU A 291 -15.63 7.05 -3.09
CA LEU A 291 -16.77 7.15 -2.16
C LEU A 291 -18.04 6.56 -2.76
N ALA A 292 -18.24 6.64 -4.08
CA ALA A 292 -19.36 5.97 -4.76
C ALA A 292 -19.29 4.43 -4.67
N GLU A 293 -18.09 3.85 -4.71
CA GLU A 293 -17.91 2.41 -4.48
C GLU A 293 -18.10 2.03 -3.03
N ILE A 294 -17.65 2.87 -2.08
CA ILE A 294 -17.83 2.65 -0.64
C ILE A 294 -19.32 2.74 -0.27
N ALA A 295 -20.07 3.66 -0.88
CA ALA A 295 -21.52 3.78 -0.68
C ALA A 295 -22.32 2.51 -1.06
N ALA A 296 -21.73 1.62 -1.88
CA ALA A 296 -22.32 0.33 -2.20
C ALA A 296 -22.20 -0.72 -1.08
N VAL A 297 -21.43 -0.43 -0.02
CA VAL A 297 -21.28 -1.26 1.18
C VAL A 297 -21.76 -0.45 2.39
N PRO A 298 -23.03 -0.57 2.80
CA PRO A 298 -23.64 0.32 3.80
C PRO A 298 -22.88 0.43 5.12
N GLU A 299 -22.37 -0.69 5.62
CA GLU A 299 -21.58 -0.73 6.86
C GLU A 299 -20.29 0.10 6.75
N TRP A 300 -19.65 0.10 5.57
CA TRP A 300 -18.45 0.90 5.33
C TRP A 300 -18.78 2.39 5.19
N ALA A 301 -19.88 2.72 4.53
CA ALA A 301 -20.32 4.09 4.35
C ALA A 301 -20.60 4.78 5.70
N GLU A 302 -21.40 4.12 6.55
CA GLU A 302 -21.71 4.58 7.91
C GLU A 302 -20.44 4.69 8.77
N GLN A 303 -19.61 3.65 8.78
CA GLN A 303 -18.40 3.62 9.59
C GLN A 303 -17.37 4.68 9.19
N LEU A 304 -17.14 4.86 7.89
CA LEU A 304 -16.20 5.87 7.40
C LEU A 304 -16.70 7.27 7.75
N ALA A 305 -18.01 7.53 7.59
CA ALA A 305 -18.60 8.81 7.94
C ALA A 305 -18.42 9.13 9.44
N ASP A 306 -18.73 8.19 10.33
CA ASP A 306 -18.55 8.34 11.79
C ASP A 306 -17.08 8.68 12.13
N ILE A 307 -16.14 7.88 11.61
CA ILE A 307 -14.71 8.04 11.91
C ILE A 307 -14.16 9.37 11.38
N VAL A 308 -14.58 9.75 10.17
CA VAL A 308 -14.11 10.97 9.52
C VAL A 308 -14.65 12.20 10.24
N GLU A 309 -15.94 12.24 10.58
CA GLU A 309 -16.57 13.35 11.31
C GLU A 309 -15.95 13.56 12.70
N GLU A 310 -15.53 12.49 13.38
CA GLU A 310 -14.87 12.56 14.69
C GLU A 310 -13.36 12.87 14.65
N LEU A 311 -12.73 12.89 13.47
CA LEU A 311 -11.29 13.16 13.36
C LEU A 311 -10.93 14.55 13.92
N PRO A 312 -9.88 14.64 14.77
CA PRO A 312 -9.32 15.92 15.20
C PRO A 312 -8.97 16.81 14.00
N GLU A 313 -9.27 18.10 14.12
CA GLU A 313 -9.15 19.08 13.04
C GLU A 313 -7.73 19.16 12.44
N ASP A 314 -6.69 19.09 13.26
CA ASP A 314 -5.30 19.12 12.80
C ASP A 314 -4.90 17.87 12.02
N ILE A 315 -5.46 16.70 12.36
CA ILE A 315 -5.27 15.47 11.58
C ILE A 315 -6.01 15.57 10.25
N ALA A 316 -7.27 16.05 10.26
CA ALA A 316 -8.04 16.29 9.04
C ALA A 316 -7.38 17.35 8.13
N THR A 317 -6.74 18.36 8.73
CA THR A 317 -5.97 19.40 8.02
C THR A 317 -4.73 18.79 7.36
N TYR A 318 -3.96 18.01 8.11
CA TYR A 318 -2.77 17.31 7.56
C TYR A 318 -3.12 16.33 6.44
N LYS A 319 -4.21 15.60 6.58
CA LYS A 319 -4.71 14.70 5.53
C LYS A 319 -5.46 15.43 4.40
N GLY A 320 -5.59 16.76 4.48
CA GLY A 320 -6.06 17.61 3.38
C GLY A 320 -7.58 17.60 3.12
N PHE A 321 -8.40 17.25 4.11
CA PHE A 321 -9.85 17.12 3.92
C PHE A 321 -10.74 17.90 4.89
N VAL A 322 -10.15 18.70 5.79
CA VAL A 322 -10.89 19.45 6.82
C VAL A 322 -12.02 20.32 6.24
N GLU A 323 -11.80 20.99 5.11
CA GLU A 323 -12.74 21.97 4.55
C GLU A 323 -14.00 21.36 3.91
N TRP A 324 -13.91 20.11 3.46
CA TRP A 324 -14.97 19.45 2.71
C TRP A 324 -15.51 18.19 3.39
N ARG A 325 -14.95 17.85 4.55
CA ARG A 325 -15.26 16.68 5.36
C ARG A 325 -16.76 16.44 5.51
N ASP A 326 -17.46 17.39 6.12
CA ASP A 326 -18.84 17.21 6.56
C ASP A 326 -19.78 17.07 5.35
N ASP A 327 -19.53 17.85 4.29
CA ASP A 327 -20.27 17.78 3.03
C ASP A 327 -20.10 16.42 2.32
N ALA A 328 -18.88 15.89 2.28
CA ALA A 328 -18.59 14.60 1.64
C ALA A 328 -19.15 13.43 2.43
N MET A 329 -19.09 13.46 3.77
CA MET A 329 -19.64 12.38 4.61
C MET A 329 -21.18 12.40 4.62
N ALA A 330 -21.81 13.58 4.61
CA ALA A 330 -23.25 13.70 4.39
C ALA A 330 -23.67 13.11 3.03
N TRP A 331 -22.92 13.42 1.96
CA TRP A 331 -23.16 12.81 0.65
C TRP A 331 -23.00 11.29 0.68
N LEU A 332 -21.99 10.77 1.39
CA LEU A 332 -21.75 9.33 1.51
C LEU A 332 -22.94 8.63 2.17
N ARG A 333 -23.47 9.17 3.27
CA ARG A 333 -24.67 8.64 3.94
C ARG A 333 -25.90 8.69 3.02
N ASP A 334 -26.15 9.83 2.37
CA ASP A 334 -27.31 10.01 1.47
C ASP A 334 -27.31 9.08 0.24
N ASN A 335 -26.13 8.62 -0.18
CA ASN A 335 -25.97 7.75 -1.36
C ASN A 335 -25.74 6.28 -0.98
N THR A 336 -25.82 5.94 0.30
CA THR A 336 -25.74 4.56 0.77
C THR A 336 -26.94 3.76 0.25
N VAL A 337 -26.69 2.58 -0.33
CA VAL A 337 -27.78 1.70 -0.77
C VAL A 337 -28.44 1.08 0.46
N THR A 338 -29.50 1.71 0.98
CA THR A 338 -30.33 1.07 2.01
C THR A 338 -31.16 -0.02 1.35
N ASP A 339 -30.94 -1.28 1.73
CA ASP A 339 -31.75 -2.40 1.28
C ASP A 339 -33.18 -2.19 1.80
N SER A 340 -34.07 -1.66 0.96
CA SER A 340 -35.48 -1.50 1.30
C SER A 340 -36.13 -2.89 1.28
N SER A 341 -35.98 -3.64 2.38
CA SER A 341 -36.84 -4.79 2.63
C SER A 341 -38.30 -4.30 2.57
N PRO A 342 -39.18 -4.88 1.72
CA PRO A 342 -40.57 -4.49 1.72
C PRO A 342 -41.14 -4.83 3.09
N SER A 343 -41.56 -3.82 3.85
CA SER A 343 -42.35 -4.05 5.05
C SER A 343 -43.57 -4.86 4.61
N THR A 344 -43.66 -6.13 5.02
CA THR A 344 -44.89 -6.88 4.91
C THR A 344 -45.90 -6.22 5.83
N ALA A 345 -46.63 -5.25 5.30
CA ALA A 345 -47.85 -4.76 5.91
C ALA A 345 -48.78 -5.95 6.01
N GLY A 346 -48.99 -6.42 7.24
CA GLY A 346 -50.01 -7.41 7.54
C GLY A 346 -51.37 -6.87 7.13
N ASN A 347 -52.03 -7.59 6.23
CA ASN A 347 -53.47 -7.44 6.05
C ASN A 347 -54.18 -8.43 6.97
N ASN A 348 -54.98 -7.85 7.86
CA ASN A 348 -56.14 -8.50 8.50
C ASN A 348 -57.07 -9.13 7.47
#